data_AF-A0AA96G0D8-F1
#
_entry.id   AF-A0AA96G0D8-F1
#
_cell.length_a   1.000
_cell.length_b   1.000
_cell.length_c   1.000
_cell.angle_alpha   90.00
_cell.angle_beta   90.00
_cell.angle_gamma   90.00
#
_symmetry.space_group_name_H-M   'P 1'
#
loop_
_entity.id
_entity.type
_entity.pdbx_description
1 polymer ?
#
loop_
_entity_poly.entity_id
_entity_poly.type
_entity_poly.pdbx_seq_one_letter_code
_entity_poly.pdbx_strand_id
1 'polypeptide(L)'
;MGELAAELTALFADGFLRRLHVARTRRRLAAGRPVRVPCSARSGRPGQPDGYVNGRLRITPGAARVDFDSRVLGHIELACGGTFHEPEPEAWHSQDWAATAYLPPGDEHPVHLQVDSRYLPLVRAALTDPRSVRKG
;
A
#
# COMPACT_ATOMS: atom_id res chain seq x y z
N MET A 1 31.01 -22.28 -1.63
CA MET A 1 29.95 -22.40 -2.66
C MET A 1 28.55 -22.68 -2.09
N GLY A 2 28.38 -23.03 -0.79
CA GLY A 2 27.06 -23.29 -0.19
C GLY A 2 26.30 -22.05 0.32
N GLU A 3 26.99 -20.97 0.70
CA GLU A 3 26.36 -19.74 1.22
C GLU A 3 25.53 -19.00 0.14
N LEU A 4 26.03 -18.95 -1.10
CA LEU A 4 25.30 -18.36 -2.23
C LEU A 4 23.97 -19.08 -2.53
N ALA A 5 23.92 -20.41 -2.38
CA ALA A 5 22.70 -21.18 -2.60
C ALA A 5 21.65 -20.92 -1.51
N ALA A 6 22.09 -20.76 -0.25
CA ALA A 6 21.20 -20.44 0.87
C ALA A 6 20.61 -19.03 0.75
N GLU A 7 21.43 -18.04 0.39
CA GLU A 7 20.97 -16.66 0.16
C GLU A 7 19.99 -16.56 -1.02
N LEU A 8 20.28 -17.24 -2.13
CA LEU A 8 19.36 -17.31 -3.27
C LEU A 8 18.04 -17.99 -2.86
N THR A 9 18.09 -19.09 -2.11
CA THR A 9 16.88 -19.78 -1.64
C THR A 9 16.04 -18.91 -0.71
N ALA A 10 16.67 -18.11 0.16
CA ALA A 10 15.98 -17.17 1.03
C ALA A 10 15.29 -16.04 0.22
N LEU A 11 15.95 -15.52 -0.81
CA LEU A 11 15.37 -14.52 -1.73
C LEU A 11 14.18 -15.10 -2.52
N PHE A 12 14.30 -16.33 -3.02
CA PHE A 12 13.19 -17.00 -3.72
C PHE A 12 12.03 -17.33 -2.79
N ALA A 13 12.31 -17.77 -1.56
CA ALA A 13 11.30 -18.04 -0.55
C ALA A 13 10.56 -16.76 -0.15
N ASP A 14 11.25 -15.64 0.06
CA ASP A 14 10.61 -14.36 0.38
C ASP A 14 9.75 -13.87 -0.80
N GLY A 15 10.26 -13.94 -2.02
CA GLY A 15 9.49 -13.61 -3.24
C GLY A 15 8.24 -14.48 -3.41
N PHE A 16 8.32 -15.78 -3.14
CA PHE A 16 7.18 -16.70 -3.21
C PHE A 16 6.14 -16.43 -2.11
N LEU A 17 6.60 -16.24 -0.87
CA LEU A 17 5.71 -15.90 0.26
C LEU A 17 4.97 -14.59 0.02
N ARG A 18 5.65 -13.56 -0.52
CA ARG A 18 5.03 -12.28 -0.92
C ARG A 18 3.98 -12.49 -2.00
N ARG A 19 4.29 -13.25 -3.06
CA ARG A 19 3.30 -13.55 -4.13
C ARG A 19 2.09 -14.29 -3.60
N LEU A 20 2.28 -15.29 -2.75
CA LEU A 20 1.18 -16.03 -2.13
C LEU A 20 0.33 -15.10 -1.25
N HIS A 21 0.96 -14.22 -0.48
CA HIS A 21 0.27 -13.25 0.35
C HIS A 21 -0.56 -12.28 -0.50
N VAL A 22 -0.01 -11.74 -1.60
CA VAL A 22 -0.76 -10.89 -2.55
C VAL A 22 -1.96 -11.64 -3.13
N ALA A 23 -1.77 -12.88 -3.57
CA ALA A 23 -2.86 -13.70 -4.11
C ALA A 23 -3.96 -13.94 -3.06
N ARG A 24 -3.58 -14.24 -1.81
CA ARG A 24 -4.51 -14.40 -0.69
C ARG A 24 -5.25 -13.10 -0.37
N THR A 25 -4.56 -11.96 -0.37
CA THR A 25 -5.15 -10.64 -0.16
C THR A 25 -6.18 -10.32 -1.24
N ARG A 26 -5.84 -10.57 -2.52
CA ARG A 26 -6.77 -10.39 -3.65
C ARG A 26 -8.02 -11.26 -3.50
N ARG A 27 -7.85 -12.55 -3.18
CA ARG A 27 -8.98 -13.47 -2.95
C ARG A 27 -9.88 -13.02 -1.80
N ARG A 28 -9.29 -12.55 -0.70
CA ARG A 28 -10.05 -12.06 0.46
C ARG A 28 -10.88 -10.82 0.11
N LEU A 29 -10.29 -9.87 -0.60
CA LEU A 29 -11.00 -8.66 -1.03
C LEU A 29 -12.16 -9.01 -1.96
N ALA A 30 -11.95 -9.88 -2.95
CA ALA A 30 -13.01 -10.35 -3.84
C ALA A 30 -14.14 -11.05 -3.06
N ALA A 31 -13.80 -11.76 -1.97
CA ALA A 31 -14.78 -12.35 -1.06
C ALA A 31 -15.40 -11.35 -0.05
N GLY A 32 -15.22 -10.03 -0.23
CA GLY A 32 -15.76 -9.00 0.66
C GLY A 32 -15.09 -8.93 2.04
N ARG A 33 -13.93 -9.58 2.24
CA ARG A 33 -13.25 -9.63 3.54
C ARG A 33 -12.20 -8.52 3.67
N PRO A 34 -12.15 -7.83 4.82
CA PRO A 34 -11.08 -6.87 5.11
C PRO A 34 -9.69 -7.52 5.06
N VAL A 35 -8.71 -6.72 4.64
CA VAL A 35 -7.29 -7.11 4.54
C VAL A 35 -6.38 -6.00 5.07
N ARG A 36 -5.12 -6.38 5.35
CA ARG A 36 -4.05 -5.46 5.73
C ARG A 36 -2.93 -5.55 4.70
N VAL A 37 -2.52 -4.42 4.14
CA VAL A 37 -1.42 -4.31 3.19
C VAL A 37 -0.26 -3.59 3.88
N PRO A 38 0.92 -4.21 4.02
CA PRO A 38 2.09 -3.52 4.56
C PRO A 38 2.56 -2.44 3.59
N CYS A 39 2.78 -1.24 4.10
CA CYS A 39 3.21 -0.08 3.33
C CYS A 39 3.86 0.96 4.25
N SER A 40 4.46 1.98 3.66
CA SER A 40 4.95 3.15 4.36
C SER A 40 4.23 4.38 3.83
N ALA A 41 3.94 5.34 4.71
CA ALA A 41 3.24 6.55 4.33
C ALA A 41 4.01 7.79 4.80
N ARG A 42 3.96 8.85 4.00
CA ARG A 42 4.38 10.21 4.33
C ARG A 42 3.25 11.13 3.92
N SER A 43 2.96 12.17 4.68
CA SER A 43 2.07 13.24 4.23
C SER A 43 2.65 14.59 4.58
N GLY A 44 2.47 15.56 3.67
CA GLY A 44 2.91 16.94 3.86
C GLY A 44 1.98 17.77 4.75
N ARG A 45 1.00 17.15 5.42
CA ARG A 45 0.06 17.87 6.29
C ARG A 45 0.80 18.48 7.49
N PRO A 46 0.43 19.70 7.93
CA PRO A 46 1.00 20.32 9.13
C PRO A 46 0.95 19.38 10.34
N GLY A 47 2.09 19.20 11.00
CA GLY A 47 2.20 18.34 12.19
C GLY A 47 2.48 16.87 11.92
N GLN A 48 2.68 16.45 10.67
CA GLN A 48 3.12 15.09 10.34
C GLN A 48 4.63 14.99 10.07
N PRO A 49 5.26 13.84 10.41
CA PRO A 49 6.62 13.47 10.01
C PRO A 49 6.91 13.70 8.53
N ASP A 50 8.04 14.34 8.27
CA ASP A 50 8.50 14.65 6.92
C ASP A 50 9.14 13.44 6.20
N GLY A 51 9.14 12.26 6.83
CA GLY A 51 9.70 11.02 6.29
C GLY A 51 8.65 9.91 6.13
N TYR A 52 8.99 8.89 5.33
CA TYR A 52 8.17 7.68 5.23
C TYR A 52 8.17 6.93 6.56
N VAL A 53 6.97 6.62 7.04
CA VAL A 53 6.77 5.85 8.26
C VAL A 53 6.13 4.52 7.92
N ASN A 54 6.72 3.45 8.44
CA ASN A 54 6.24 2.09 8.23
C ASN A 54 4.92 1.85 8.98
N GLY A 55 3.95 1.27 8.27
CA GLY A 55 2.64 0.95 8.80
C GLY A 55 1.91 -0.09 7.97
N ARG A 56 0.58 -0.06 8.03
CA ARG A 56 -0.29 -0.96 7.27
C ARG A 56 -1.55 -0.23 6.83
N LEU A 57 -1.93 -0.39 5.57
CA LEU A 57 -3.24 0.00 5.07
C LEU A 57 -4.26 -1.09 5.37
N ARG A 58 -5.35 -0.75 6.03
CA ARG A 58 -6.50 -1.61 6.28
C ARG A 58 -7.57 -1.29 5.24
N ILE A 59 -7.72 -2.21 4.30
CA ILE A 59 -8.68 -2.07 3.21
C ILE A 59 -9.92 -2.89 3.54
N THR A 60 -11.06 -2.21 3.61
CA THR A 60 -12.38 -2.82 3.74
C THR A 60 -13.13 -2.68 2.41
N PRO A 61 -13.51 -3.77 1.73
CA PRO A 61 -14.23 -3.69 0.46
C PRO A 61 -15.49 -2.84 0.55
N GLY A 62 -15.65 -1.89 -0.39
CA GLY A 62 -16.81 -1.00 -0.44
C GLY A 62 -16.84 0.11 0.62
N ALA A 63 -15.85 0.20 1.51
CA ALA A 63 -15.77 1.29 2.46
C ALA A 63 -15.38 2.61 1.76
N ALA A 64 -15.96 3.72 2.23
CA ALA A 64 -15.65 5.06 1.74
C ALA A 64 -14.27 5.57 2.21
N ARG A 65 -13.60 4.83 3.12
CA ARG A 65 -12.30 5.18 3.69
C ARG A 65 -11.40 3.94 3.81
N VAL A 66 -10.09 4.17 3.76
CA VAL A 66 -9.05 3.20 4.09
C VAL A 66 -8.24 3.76 5.24
N ASP A 67 -7.91 2.90 6.19
CA ASP A 67 -7.17 3.30 7.38
C ASP A 67 -5.67 2.99 7.19
N PHE A 68 -4.81 3.96 7.48
CA PHE A 68 -3.38 3.71 7.64
C PHE A 68 -3.02 3.72 9.13
N ASP A 69 -2.54 2.57 9.62
CA ASP A 69 -2.12 2.39 11.00
C ASP A 69 -0.59 2.29 11.09
N SER A 70 0.01 3.12 11.94
CA SER A 70 1.43 3.10 12.25
C SER A 70 1.66 3.38 13.73
N ARG A 71 2.75 2.85 14.28
CA ARG A 71 3.15 3.13 15.66
C ARG A 71 3.63 4.57 15.88
N VAL A 72 4.19 5.19 14.84
CA VAL A 72 4.78 6.54 14.93
C VAL A 72 3.77 7.60 14.54
N LEU A 73 3.16 7.47 13.35
CA LEU A 73 2.09 8.35 12.86
C LEU A 73 0.73 8.19 13.56
N GLY A 74 0.52 7.12 14.33
CA GLY A 74 -0.81 6.77 14.82
C GLY A 74 -1.72 6.29 13.69
N HIS A 75 -2.94 6.81 13.65
CA HIS A 75 -3.99 6.41 12.72
C HIS A 75 -4.33 7.55 11.76
N ILE A 76 -4.30 7.28 10.46
CA ILE A 76 -4.66 8.23 9.40
C ILE A 76 -5.80 7.63 8.57
N GLU A 77 -6.91 8.35 8.48
CA GLU A 77 -7.99 7.98 7.57
C GLU A 77 -7.78 8.61 6.18
N LEU A 78 -7.89 7.80 5.14
CA LEU A 78 -7.82 8.23 3.74
C LEU A 78 -9.19 8.04 3.09
N ALA A 79 -9.81 9.12 2.64
CA ALA A 79 -11.04 9.04 1.86
C ALA A 79 -10.77 8.36 0.51
N CYS A 80 -11.63 7.43 0.10
CA CYS A 80 -11.61 6.78 -1.21
C CYS A 80 -12.29 7.65 -2.28
N GLY A 81 -12.01 7.40 -3.55
CA GLY A 81 -12.49 8.19 -4.69
C GLY A 81 -11.51 9.25 -5.16
N GLY A 82 -10.29 9.24 -4.64
CA GLY A 82 -9.23 10.19 -4.98
C GLY A 82 -8.44 9.77 -6.22
N THR A 83 -7.37 10.51 -6.50
CA THR A 83 -6.54 10.30 -7.68
C THR A 83 -5.11 9.93 -7.30
N PHE A 84 -4.47 9.12 -8.14
CA PHE A 84 -3.06 8.78 -7.99
C PHE A 84 -2.24 9.61 -8.98
N HIS A 85 -1.15 10.16 -8.46
CA HIS A 85 -0.11 10.81 -9.23
C HIS A 85 1.17 9.97 -9.15
N GLU A 86 1.98 10.09 -10.20
CA GLU A 86 3.32 9.51 -10.18
C GLU A 86 4.12 10.12 -9.03
N PRO A 87 4.94 9.31 -8.33
CA PRO A 87 5.78 9.83 -7.27
C PRO A 87 6.82 10.80 -7.83
N GLU A 88 7.41 11.60 -6.95
CA GLU A 88 8.60 12.38 -7.27
C GLU A 88 9.72 11.45 -7.77
N PRO A 89 10.49 11.82 -8.81
CA PRO A 89 11.54 10.98 -9.38
C PRO A 89 12.59 10.53 -8.35
N GLU A 90 12.84 11.39 -7.36
CA GLU A 90 13.80 11.14 -6.27
C GLU A 90 13.32 10.07 -5.29
N ALA A 91 12.02 9.77 -5.25
CA ALA A 91 11.41 8.77 -4.37
C ALA A 91 11.35 7.35 -4.96
N TRP A 92 11.85 7.14 -6.19
CA TRP A 92 12.01 5.81 -6.81
C TRP A 92 13.16 5.03 -6.17
N HIS A 93 12.97 4.60 -4.92
CA HIS A 93 14.04 3.98 -4.14
C HIS A 93 14.21 2.47 -4.35
N SER A 94 13.29 1.76 -5.02
CA SER A 94 13.42 0.31 -5.25
C SER A 94 12.46 -0.22 -6.33
N GLN A 95 12.92 -1.16 -7.17
CA GLN A 95 12.07 -1.88 -8.14
C GLN A 95 10.95 -2.68 -7.46
N ASP A 96 11.15 -3.10 -6.21
CA ASP A 96 10.15 -3.85 -5.45
C ASP A 96 9.15 -2.94 -4.72
N TRP A 97 9.46 -1.65 -4.54
CA TRP A 97 8.62 -0.71 -3.80
C TRP A 97 8.16 0.45 -4.67
N ALA A 98 6.90 0.45 -5.03
CA ALA A 98 6.28 1.55 -5.74
C ALA A 98 5.90 2.66 -4.76
N ALA A 99 6.50 3.83 -4.93
CA ALA A 99 6.00 5.07 -4.36
C ALA A 99 4.87 5.62 -5.26
N THR A 100 3.82 6.18 -4.68
CA THR A 100 2.78 6.89 -5.42
C THR A 100 2.17 7.97 -4.53
N ALA A 101 1.89 9.13 -5.10
CA ALA A 101 1.15 10.17 -4.40
C ALA A 101 -0.34 9.91 -4.59
N TYR A 102 -1.10 9.80 -3.51
CA TYR A 102 -2.55 9.70 -3.53
C TYR A 102 -3.14 11.00 -3.00
N LEU A 103 -4.00 11.65 -3.78
CA LEU A 103 -4.74 12.83 -3.36
C LEU A 103 -6.18 12.41 -3.02
N PRO A 104 -6.54 12.34 -1.72
CA PRO A 104 -7.92 12.06 -1.33
C PRO A 104 -8.88 13.14 -1.83
N PRO A 105 -10.15 12.81 -2.09
CA PRO A 105 -11.11 13.79 -2.56
C PRO A 105 -11.36 14.87 -1.52
N GLY A 106 -11.26 16.14 -1.93
CA GLY A 106 -11.46 17.30 -1.06
C GLY A 106 -10.27 17.67 -0.19
N ASP A 107 -9.15 16.93 -0.28
CA ASP A 107 -7.90 17.30 0.38
C ASP A 107 -7.02 18.17 -0.53
N GLU A 108 -6.24 19.05 0.10
CA GLU A 108 -5.25 19.90 -0.60
C GLU A 108 -3.85 19.29 -0.63
N HIS A 109 -3.59 18.28 0.22
CA HIS A 109 -2.25 17.71 0.43
C HIS A 109 -2.24 16.22 0.08
N PRO A 110 -1.36 15.76 -0.83
CA PRO A 110 -1.25 14.36 -1.15
C PRO A 110 -0.63 13.55 0.00
N VAL A 111 -1.01 12.27 0.04
CA VAL A 111 -0.41 11.25 0.89
C VAL A 111 0.46 10.36 0.01
N HIS A 112 1.76 10.34 0.29
CA HIS A 112 2.72 9.53 -0.42
C HIS A 112 2.73 8.13 0.20
N LEU A 113 2.39 7.13 -0.60
CA LEU A 113 2.32 5.73 -0.21
C LEU A 113 3.43 4.96 -0.90
N GLN A 114 4.27 4.29 -0.10
CA GLN A 114 5.26 3.33 -0.57
C GLN A 114 4.77 1.93 -0.27
N VAL A 115 4.55 1.12 -1.30
CA VAL A 115 4.02 -0.24 -1.18
C VAL A 115 4.79 -1.20 -2.06
N ASP A 116 4.89 -2.47 -1.66
CA ASP A 116 5.41 -3.50 -2.55
C ASP A 116 4.60 -3.50 -3.86
N SER A 117 5.31 -3.42 -4.99
CA SER A 117 4.75 -3.16 -6.32
C SER A 117 3.64 -4.14 -6.71
N ARG A 118 3.66 -5.35 -6.14
CA ARG A 118 2.65 -6.40 -6.35
C ARG A 118 1.29 -6.06 -5.72
N TYR A 119 1.26 -5.22 -4.69
CA TYR A 119 0.02 -4.71 -4.09
C TYR A 119 -0.47 -3.41 -4.73
N LEU A 120 0.36 -2.71 -5.53
CA LEU A 120 -0.01 -1.41 -6.10
C LEU A 120 -1.33 -1.45 -6.88
N PRO A 121 -1.61 -2.44 -7.77
CA PRO A 121 -2.89 -2.49 -8.47
C PRO A 121 -4.10 -2.61 -7.53
N LEU A 122 -3.91 -3.34 -6.43
CA LEU A 122 -4.95 -3.56 -5.42
C LEU A 122 -5.19 -2.32 -4.58
N VAL A 123 -4.13 -1.63 -4.17
CA VAL A 123 -4.21 -0.34 -3.45
C VAL A 123 -4.86 0.72 -4.33
N ARG A 124 -4.49 0.79 -5.62
CA ARG A 124 -5.09 1.71 -6.59
C ARG A 124 -6.59 1.46 -6.75
N ALA A 125 -6.99 0.20 -6.96
CA ALA A 125 -8.41 -0.16 -7.06
C ALA A 125 -9.19 0.24 -5.80
N ALA A 126 -8.65 -0.03 -4.61
CA ALA A 126 -9.31 0.28 -3.35
C ALA A 126 -9.50 1.77 -3.09
N LEU A 127 -8.49 2.58 -3.39
CA LEU A 127 -8.50 4.02 -3.11
C LEU A 127 -9.19 4.83 -4.22
N THR A 128 -9.20 4.38 -5.49
CA THR A 128 -9.86 5.13 -6.59
C THR A 128 -11.32 4.73 -6.77
N ASP A 129 -11.66 3.44 -6.70
CA ASP A 129 -13.03 2.98 -6.80
C ASP A 129 -13.30 1.88 -5.75
N PRO A 130 -13.80 2.24 -4.56
CA PRO A 130 -14.03 1.26 -3.50
C PRO A 130 -15.05 0.18 -3.89
N ARG A 131 -15.88 0.42 -4.92
CA ARG A 131 -16.83 -0.58 -5.45
C ARG A 131 -16.14 -1.60 -6.36
N SER A 132 -15.04 -1.23 -7.01
CA SER A 132 -14.25 -2.15 -7.85
C SER A 132 -13.70 -3.34 -7.07
N VAL A 133 -13.43 -3.14 -5.77
CA VAL A 133 -12.91 -4.17 -4.86
C VAL A 133 -13.97 -5.22 -4.47
N ARG A 134 -15.26 -4.96 -4.75
CA ARG A 134 -16.37 -5.87 -4.45
C ARG A 134 -16.68 -6.88 -5.57
N LYS A 135 -16.07 -6.78 -6.76
CA LYS A 135 -16.32 -7.73 -7.86
C LYS A 135 -15.70 -9.10 -7.55
N GLY A 136 -16.48 -9.94 -6.86
CA GLY A 136 -16.39 -11.39 -6.78
C GLY A 136 -17.73 -11.99 -7.14
#